data_AF-A0A1F9Y3V8-F1
#
_entry.id   AF-A0A1F9Y3V8-F1
#
_cell.length_a   1.000
_cell.length_b   1.000
_cell.length_c   1.000
_cell.angle_alpha   90.00
_cell.angle_beta   90.00
_cell.angle_gamma   90.00
#
_symmetry.space_group_name_H-M   'P 1'
#
loop_
_entity.id
_entity.type
_entity.pdbx_description
1 polymer ?
#
loop_
_entity_poly.entity_id
_entity_poly.type
_entity_poly.pdbx_seq_one_letter_code
_entity_poly.pdbx_strand_id
1 'polypeptide(L)'
;MVCHFCGHPLPMDALFCTHCGARQYGTEAADENPPADIQPDWEEKGHLFNLPSLFITVRDVLFTPVLTFRYLNRTPHLFNALLFAVLCGSVGFLLNSLWQSLMDFRQYLPQGYEIPVFLSSAGVKLAMIFIVPLGIAVGLFIGAGLCHLFLLLTGGAKQPFAVTFKVTAYAYGSTSLLGFIPVLGTVAGAVWAVIIQIAGLKEAHRTSYIRVILAVCLPAIGCCCCAAAGVVLLLTGLSFSGLSGLF
;
A
#
# COMPACT_ATOMS: atom_id res chain seq x y z
N MET A 1 15.85 -30.33 32.60
CA MET A 1 16.71 -29.79 31.52
C MET A 1 17.81 -28.93 32.11
N VAL A 2 18.82 -28.49 31.35
CA VAL A 2 19.84 -27.53 31.82
C VAL A 2 19.72 -26.23 31.06
N CYS A 3 19.99 -25.11 31.74
CA CYS A 3 20.00 -23.79 31.11
C CYS A 3 21.04 -23.75 29.98
N HIS A 4 20.65 -23.43 28.75
CA HIS A 4 21.57 -23.37 27.61
C HIS A 4 22.62 -22.24 27.69
N PHE A 5 22.45 -21.31 28.63
CA PHE A 5 23.29 -20.12 28.79
C PHE A 5 24.30 -20.30 29.92
N CYS A 6 23.87 -20.78 31.09
CA CYS A 6 24.74 -20.91 32.27
C CYS A 6 24.90 -22.34 32.80
N GLY A 7 24.21 -23.34 32.22
CA GLY A 7 24.31 -24.74 32.63
C GLY A 7 23.55 -25.10 33.92
N HIS A 8 22.83 -24.17 34.54
CA HIS A 8 22.09 -24.44 35.78
C HIS A 8 20.96 -25.48 35.54
N PRO A 9 20.75 -26.47 36.43
CA PRO A 9 19.62 -27.40 36.32
C PRO A 9 18.29 -26.66 36.44
N LEU A 10 17.36 -26.96 35.53
CA LEU A 10 16.03 -26.35 35.51
C LEU A 10 14.93 -27.42 35.56
N PRO A 11 13.80 -27.11 36.21
CA PRO A 11 12.59 -27.91 36.10
C PRO A 11 12.15 -28.01 34.63
N MET A 12 11.42 -29.09 34.31
CA MET A 12 11.11 -29.49 32.93
C MET A 12 10.29 -28.48 32.12
N ASP A 13 9.69 -27.48 32.76
CA ASP A 13 8.78 -26.47 32.22
C ASP A 13 9.25 -25.02 32.46
N ALA A 14 10.49 -24.82 32.91
CA ALA A 14 11.00 -23.50 33.26
C ALA A 14 11.18 -22.59 32.03
N LEU A 15 10.33 -21.57 31.89
CA LEU A 15 10.44 -20.53 30.84
C LEU A 15 11.67 -19.63 31.02
N PHE A 16 12.13 -19.43 32.25
CA PHE A 16 13.27 -18.58 32.60
C PHE A 16 14.19 -19.27 33.59
N CYS A 17 15.49 -19.06 33.46
CA CYS A 17 16.47 -19.51 34.43
C CYS A 17 16.45 -18.59 35.66
N THR A 18 16.10 -19.13 36.84
CA THR A 18 16.09 -18.38 38.11
C THR A 18 17.47 -17.93 38.58
N HIS A 19 18.55 -18.48 38.01
CA HIS A 19 19.91 -18.16 38.38
C HIS A 19 20.52 -17.01 37.54
N CYS A 20 20.30 -16.99 36.22
CA CYS A 20 20.92 -15.99 35.33
C CYS A 20 19.92 -15.12 34.57
N GLY A 21 18.62 -15.40 34.66
CA GLY A 21 17.56 -14.67 33.96
C GLY A 21 17.37 -15.04 32.49
N ALA A 22 18.16 -15.96 31.92
CA ALA A 22 18.03 -16.34 30.51
C ALA A 22 16.71 -17.09 30.22
N ARG A 23 15.98 -16.65 29.18
CA ARG A 23 14.79 -17.33 28.66
C ARG A 23 15.19 -18.64 27.99
N GLN A 24 14.49 -19.74 28.31
CA GLN A 24 14.77 -21.04 27.72
C GLN A 24 13.92 -21.27 26.47
N TYR A 25 14.57 -21.54 25.34
CA TYR A 25 13.91 -21.95 24.11
C TYR A 25 13.77 -23.48 24.12
N GLY A 26 12.66 -24.01 24.64
CA GLY A 26 12.55 -25.49 24.71
C GLY A 26 11.27 -26.14 25.24
N THR A 27 10.21 -25.41 25.59
CA THR A 27 8.96 -26.03 26.07
C THR A 27 7.67 -25.39 25.57
N GLU A 28 7.76 -24.30 24.80
CA GLU A 28 6.66 -23.92 23.92
C GLU A 28 6.65 -25.00 22.82
N ALA A 29 5.72 -25.96 22.95
CA ALA A 29 5.20 -26.68 21.80
C ALA A 29 5.10 -25.66 20.66
N ALA A 30 5.67 -25.98 19.50
CA ALA A 30 5.57 -25.14 18.32
C ALA A 30 4.12 -24.69 18.20
N ASP A 31 3.86 -23.43 18.55
CA ASP A 31 2.56 -22.84 18.38
C ASP A 31 2.34 -22.86 16.87
N GLU A 32 1.50 -23.78 16.42
CA GLU A 32 1.06 -23.81 15.03
C GLU A 32 0.25 -22.54 14.69
N ASN A 33 -0.13 -21.74 15.70
CA ASN A 33 -0.47 -20.36 15.47
C ASN A 33 0.81 -19.50 15.43
N PRO A 34 0.97 -18.68 14.39
CA PRO A 34 1.80 -17.49 14.49
C PRO A 34 1.37 -16.71 15.75
N PRO A 35 2.27 -15.96 16.41
CA PRO A 35 1.85 -14.97 17.40
C PRO A 35 0.61 -14.27 16.88
N ALA A 36 -0.50 -14.33 17.62
CA ALA A 36 -1.86 -14.07 17.13
C ALA A 36 -2.06 -12.66 16.50
N ASP A 37 -1.05 -11.80 16.57
CA ASP A 37 -1.06 -10.39 16.19
C ASP A 37 -0.20 -10.02 14.95
N ILE A 38 0.38 -10.96 14.18
CA ILE A 38 1.26 -10.55 13.05
C ILE A 38 0.48 -10.18 11.78
N GLN A 39 -0.79 -10.58 11.65
CA GLN A 39 -1.63 -10.06 10.56
C GLN A 39 -1.86 -8.55 10.75
N PRO A 40 -2.16 -7.78 9.68
CA PRO A 40 -2.61 -6.40 9.85
C PRO A 40 -3.69 -6.31 10.93
N ASP A 41 -3.44 -5.59 12.01
CA ASP A 41 -4.36 -5.48 13.16
C ASP A 41 -5.75 -4.98 12.72
N TRP A 42 -5.78 -4.19 11.65
CA TRP A 42 -6.99 -3.70 11.00
C TRP A 42 -7.85 -4.81 10.35
N GLU A 43 -7.30 -5.97 10.01
CA GLU A 43 -8.11 -7.10 9.49
C GLU A 43 -9.15 -7.57 10.50
N GLU A 44 -8.80 -7.58 11.79
CA GLU A 44 -9.69 -8.06 12.86
C GLU A 44 -10.50 -6.92 13.48
N LYS A 45 -9.84 -5.79 13.76
CA LYS A 45 -10.41 -4.70 14.56
C LYS A 45 -10.85 -3.50 13.71
N GLY A 46 -10.79 -3.63 12.38
CA GLY A 46 -11.01 -2.56 11.42
C GLY A 46 -12.44 -2.03 11.41
N HIS A 47 -12.60 -0.78 11.82
CA HIS A 47 -13.78 0.05 11.64
C HIS A 47 -13.37 1.52 11.65
N LEU A 48 -14.23 2.42 11.14
CA LEU A 48 -13.92 3.83 10.88
C LEU A 48 -13.19 4.60 11.98
N PHE A 49 -13.39 4.25 13.26
CA PHE A 49 -12.89 5.02 14.41
C PHE A 49 -11.72 4.35 15.15
N ASN A 50 -11.21 3.20 14.68
CA ASN A 50 -10.11 2.51 15.35
C ASN A 50 -8.73 3.01 14.92
N LEU A 51 -8.42 4.26 15.28
CA LEU A 51 -7.13 4.88 14.93
C LEU A 51 -5.91 4.06 15.43
N PRO A 52 -5.88 3.51 16.66
CA PRO A 52 -4.75 2.68 17.10
C PRO A 52 -4.45 1.52 16.16
N SER A 53 -5.48 0.78 15.75
CA SER A 53 -5.36 -0.34 14.82
C SER A 53 -4.85 0.10 13.43
N LEU A 54 -5.32 1.26 12.96
CA LEU A 54 -4.85 1.87 11.71
C LEU A 54 -3.35 2.17 11.80
N PHE A 55 -2.90 2.84 12.86
CA PHE A 55 -1.49 3.19 13.05
C PHE A 55 -0.58 1.96 13.19
N ILE A 56 -1.02 0.94 13.95
CA ILE A 56 -0.30 -0.34 14.07
C ILE A 56 -0.14 -0.97 12.69
N THR A 57 -1.23 -1.05 11.93
CA THR A 57 -1.22 -1.62 10.58
C THR A 57 -0.31 -0.85 9.63
N VAL A 58 -0.41 0.49 9.61
CA VAL A 58 0.46 1.35 8.80
C VAL A 58 1.93 1.12 9.15
N ARG A 59 2.28 1.12 10.43
CA ARG A 59 3.65 0.85 10.91
C ARG A 59 4.13 -0.52 10.44
N ASP A 60 3.33 -1.55 10.64
CA ASP A 60 3.76 -2.93 10.37
C ASP A 60 3.91 -3.18 8.87
N VAL A 61 2.99 -2.66 8.06
CA VAL A 61 3.11 -2.70 6.59
C VAL A 61 4.33 -1.91 6.11
N LEU A 62 4.59 -0.72 6.68
CA LEU A 62 5.70 0.12 6.25
C LEU A 62 7.06 -0.42 6.66
N PHE A 63 7.20 -1.00 7.84
CA PHE A 63 8.51 -1.35 8.41
C PHE A 63 8.76 -2.85 8.54
N THR A 64 7.71 -3.67 8.52
CA THR A 64 7.81 -5.13 8.70
C THR A 64 7.00 -5.93 7.67
N PRO A 65 6.97 -5.55 6.38
CA PRO A 65 6.01 -6.08 5.39
C PRO A 65 6.11 -7.60 5.20
N VAL A 66 7.32 -8.16 5.27
CA VAL A 66 7.54 -9.61 5.11
C VAL A 66 6.79 -10.40 6.19
N LEU A 67 6.88 -9.98 7.45
CA LEU A 67 6.19 -10.66 8.54
C LEU A 67 4.68 -10.40 8.45
N THR A 68 4.27 -9.15 8.22
CA THR A 68 2.86 -8.77 8.12
C THR A 68 2.11 -9.58 7.06
N PHE A 69 2.68 -9.73 5.86
CA PHE A 69 2.00 -10.41 4.76
C PHE A 69 2.16 -11.93 4.76
N ARG A 70 3.18 -12.47 5.43
CA ARG A 70 3.32 -13.93 5.62
C ARG A 70 2.13 -14.52 6.37
N TYR A 71 1.60 -13.77 7.34
CA TYR A 71 0.51 -14.18 8.22
C TYR A 71 -0.82 -13.51 7.88
N LEU A 72 -0.92 -12.84 6.73
CA LEU A 72 -2.14 -12.19 6.27
C LEU A 72 -3.32 -13.18 6.22
N ASN A 73 -4.47 -12.75 6.75
CA ASN A 73 -5.72 -13.49 6.68
C ASN A 73 -6.16 -13.72 5.22
N ARG A 74 -6.33 -14.98 4.83
CA ARG A 74 -6.65 -15.42 3.46
C ARG A 74 -8.16 -15.56 3.18
N THR A 75 -9.02 -15.16 4.11
CA THR A 75 -10.48 -15.15 3.92
C THR A 75 -10.89 -14.26 2.74
N PRO A 76 -12.05 -14.56 2.11
CA PRO A 76 -12.53 -13.80 0.95
C PRO A 76 -13.07 -12.40 1.30
N HIS A 77 -13.16 -12.04 2.59
CA HIS A 77 -13.67 -10.73 3.02
C HIS A 77 -12.72 -9.61 2.65
N LEU A 78 -13.17 -8.68 1.80
CA LEU A 78 -12.35 -7.57 1.30
C LEU A 78 -12.62 -6.23 2.00
N PHE A 79 -13.73 -6.14 2.75
CA PHE A 79 -14.24 -4.86 3.23
C PHE A 79 -13.23 -4.11 4.11
N ASN A 80 -12.60 -4.78 5.07
CA ASN A 80 -11.64 -4.13 5.98
C ASN A 80 -10.43 -3.59 5.23
N ALA A 81 -9.88 -4.37 4.30
CA ALA A 81 -8.76 -3.93 3.46
C ALA A 81 -9.16 -2.78 2.52
N LEU A 82 -10.35 -2.85 1.89
CA LEU A 82 -10.88 -1.76 1.05
C LEU A 82 -11.07 -0.49 1.87
N LEU A 83 -11.70 -0.59 3.04
CA LEU A 83 -11.92 0.54 3.94
C LEU A 83 -10.60 1.17 4.38
N PHE A 84 -9.60 0.35 4.76
CA PHE A 84 -8.27 0.82 5.11
C PHE A 84 -7.64 1.65 3.99
N ALA A 85 -7.66 1.12 2.76
CA ALA A 85 -7.03 1.73 1.61
C ALA A 85 -7.76 3.01 1.16
N VAL A 86 -9.10 3.03 1.24
CA VAL A 86 -9.90 4.23 0.94
C VAL A 86 -9.65 5.32 1.98
N LEU A 87 -9.62 4.98 3.27
CA LEU A 87 -9.35 5.95 4.34
C LEU A 87 -7.94 6.55 4.20
N CYS A 88 -6.91 5.70 4.19
CA CYS A 88 -5.53 6.16 4.13
C CYS A 88 -5.25 6.86 2.78
N GLY A 89 -5.75 6.31 1.68
CA GLY A 89 -5.58 6.88 0.34
C GLY A 89 -6.24 8.25 0.19
N SER A 90 -7.44 8.44 0.76
CA SER A 90 -8.12 9.74 0.74
C SER A 90 -7.35 10.76 1.57
N VAL A 91 -6.85 10.37 2.75
CA VAL A 91 -5.97 11.22 3.57
C VAL A 91 -4.70 11.58 2.81
N GLY A 92 -4.03 10.60 2.19
CA GLY A 92 -2.83 10.82 1.37
C GLY A 92 -3.08 11.79 0.22
N PHE A 93 -4.22 11.67 -0.47
CA PHE A 93 -4.62 12.59 -1.53
C PHE A 93 -4.82 14.03 -1.01
N LEU A 94 -5.47 14.21 0.14
CA LEU A 94 -5.68 15.52 0.75
C LEU A 94 -4.35 16.16 1.18
N LEU A 95 -3.45 15.38 1.78
CA LEU A 95 -2.10 15.82 2.14
C LEU A 95 -1.30 16.28 0.93
N ASN A 96 -1.36 15.51 -0.17
CA ASN A 96 -0.68 15.90 -1.41
C ASN A 96 -1.27 17.20 -2.00
N SER A 97 -2.61 17.31 -2.03
CA SER A 97 -3.31 18.49 -2.53
C SER A 97 -2.99 19.76 -1.72
N LEU A 98 -2.80 19.60 -0.40
CA LEU A 98 -2.34 20.67 0.47
C LEU A 98 -0.94 21.14 0.08
N TRP A 99 0.00 20.23 -0.18
CA TRP A 99 1.34 20.60 -0.64
C TRP A 99 1.34 21.29 -1.99
N GLN A 100 0.55 20.82 -2.94
CA GLN A 100 0.42 21.49 -4.23
C GLN A 100 -0.08 22.91 -4.03
N SER A 101 -1.13 23.11 -3.21
CA SER A 101 -1.67 24.45 -2.93
C SER A 101 -0.64 25.38 -2.25
N LEU A 102 0.20 24.85 -1.34
CA LEU A 102 1.24 25.62 -0.66
C LEU A 102 2.44 25.94 -1.58
N MET A 103 2.85 25.00 -2.42
CA MET A 103 3.93 25.21 -3.39
C MET A 103 3.51 26.11 -4.56
N ASP A 104 2.23 26.07 -4.90
CA ASP A 104 1.60 26.93 -5.90
C ASP A 104 1.30 28.35 -5.36
N PHE A 105 1.77 28.70 -4.16
CA PHE A 105 1.79 30.08 -3.66
C PHE A 105 2.54 31.04 -4.60
N ARG A 106 3.36 30.50 -5.53
CA ARG A 106 3.97 31.24 -6.64
C ARG A 106 2.96 32.03 -7.49
N GLN A 107 1.69 31.63 -7.56
CA GLN A 107 0.64 32.36 -8.27
C GLN A 107 0.22 33.67 -7.57
N TYR A 108 0.59 33.85 -6.30
CA TYR A 108 0.35 35.09 -5.53
C TYR A 108 1.56 36.05 -5.55
N LEU A 109 2.67 35.66 -6.21
CA LEU A 109 3.68 36.61 -6.66
C LEU A 109 3.12 37.35 -7.89
N PRO A 110 3.32 38.67 -8.03
CA PRO A 110 2.71 39.41 -9.12
C PRO A 110 3.37 39.01 -10.46
N GLN A 111 2.80 38.04 -11.17
CA GLN A 111 2.86 37.89 -12.64
C GLN A 111 1.64 37.14 -13.20
N GLY A 112 0.68 37.91 -13.72
CA GLY A 112 0.30 37.93 -15.14
C GLY A 112 -0.21 36.68 -15.86
N TYR A 113 -0.47 35.54 -15.20
CA TYR A 113 -0.99 34.35 -15.87
C TYR A 113 -2.15 33.72 -15.09
N GLU A 114 -3.39 34.01 -15.51
CA GLU A 114 -4.57 33.34 -14.98
C GLU A 114 -4.83 32.04 -15.76
N ILE A 115 -4.56 30.89 -15.13
CA ILE A 115 -5.07 29.60 -15.61
C ILE A 115 -6.59 29.55 -15.31
N PRO A 116 -7.45 29.17 -16.26
CA PRO A 116 -8.89 29.01 -16.02
C PRO A 116 -9.17 28.01 -14.89
N VAL A 117 -9.68 28.54 -13.78
CA VAL A 117 -9.75 27.94 -12.45
C VAL A 117 -10.97 27.00 -12.27
N PHE A 118 -11.37 26.25 -13.30
CA PHE A 118 -12.50 25.31 -13.16
C PHE A 118 -12.28 24.31 -11.99
N LEU A 119 -11.03 23.87 -11.81
CA LEU A 119 -10.59 22.95 -10.74
C LEU A 119 -10.51 23.58 -9.33
N SER A 120 -10.56 24.90 -9.22
CA SER A 120 -10.40 25.62 -7.94
C SER A 120 -11.74 26.07 -7.33
N SER A 121 -12.84 25.92 -8.08
CA SER A 121 -14.20 26.17 -7.59
C SER A 121 -14.57 25.27 -6.40
N ALA A 122 -15.29 25.84 -5.42
CA ALA A 122 -15.76 25.09 -4.25
C ALA A 122 -16.59 23.85 -4.63
N GLY A 123 -17.32 23.91 -5.75
CA GLY A 123 -18.09 22.79 -6.29
C GLY A 123 -17.23 21.61 -6.73
N VAL A 124 -16.08 21.85 -7.39
CA VAL A 124 -15.15 20.77 -7.76
C VAL A 124 -14.49 20.17 -6.52
N LYS A 125 -14.09 20.99 -5.54
CA LYS A 125 -13.53 20.49 -4.27
C LYS A 125 -14.52 19.62 -3.50
N LEU A 126 -15.80 19.99 -3.48
CA LEU A 126 -16.87 19.19 -2.88
C LEU A 126 -17.11 17.87 -3.65
N ALA A 127 -17.08 17.91 -4.98
CA ALA A 127 -17.20 16.69 -5.79
C ALA A 127 -16.04 15.71 -5.55
N MET A 128 -14.82 16.22 -5.34
CA MET A 128 -13.63 15.39 -5.07
C MET A 128 -13.74 14.56 -3.78
N ILE A 129 -14.53 15.00 -2.79
CA ILE A 129 -14.78 14.22 -1.57
C ILE A 129 -15.43 12.86 -1.89
N PHE A 130 -16.23 12.78 -2.95
CA PHE A 130 -16.89 11.54 -3.37
C PHE A 130 -16.11 10.83 -4.48
N ILE A 131 -15.55 11.59 -5.41
CA ILE A 131 -14.83 11.04 -6.57
C ILE A 131 -13.54 10.34 -6.13
N VAL A 132 -12.80 10.89 -5.16
CA VAL A 132 -11.50 10.33 -4.74
C VAL A 132 -11.67 8.96 -4.07
N PRO A 133 -12.51 8.77 -3.03
CA PRO A 133 -12.74 7.45 -2.44
C PRO A 133 -13.20 6.40 -3.46
N LEU A 134 -14.12 6.78 -4.36
CA LEU A 134 -14.62 5.90 -5.40
C LEU A 134 -13.51 5.52 -6.40
N GLY A 135 -12.73 6.52 -6.83
CA GLY A 135 -11.60 6.32 -7.73
C GLY A 135 -10.53 5.41 -7.13
N ILE A 136 -10.24 5.54 -5.82
CA ILE A 136 -9.35 4.65 -5.09
C ILE A 136 -9.89 3.22 -5.09
N ALA A 137 -11.17 3.03 -4.75
CA ALA A 137 -11.78 1.71 -4.74
C ALA A 137 -11.70 1.03 -6.12
N VAL A 138 -12.11 1.73 -7.19
CA VAL A 138 -12.05 1.23 -8.57
C VAL A 138 -10.60 0.95 -8.98
N GLY A 139 -9.68 1.86 -8.71
CA GLY A 139 -8.26 1.72 -9.00
C GLY A 139 -7.64 0.51 -8.31
N LEU A 140 -8.02 0.22 -7.07
CA LEU A 140 -7.58 -0.98 -6.34
C LEU A 140 -8.08 -2.27 -7.00
N PHE A 141 -9.35 -2.34 -7.40
CA PHE A 141 -9.87 -3.53 -8.08
C PHE A 141 -9.18 -3.77 -9.42
N ILE A 142 -8.97 -2.72 -10.22
CA ILE A 142 -8.27 -2.81 -11.50
C ILE A 142 -6.81 -3.19 -11.27
N GLY A 143 -6.10 -2.50 -10.37
CA GLY A 143 -4.68 -2.73 -10.09
C GLY A 143 -4.41 -4.11 -9.51
N ALA A 144 -5.19 -4.54 -8.51
CA ALA A 144 -5.10 -5.89 -7.95
C ALA A 144 -5.50 -6.94 -8.98
N GLY A 145 -6.51 -6.66 -9.82
CA GLY A 145 -6.97 -7.57 -10.88
C GLY A 145 -5.90 -7.81 -11.92
N LEU A 146 -5.28 -6.75 -12.42
CA LEU A 146 -4.14 -6.84 -13.33
C LEU A 146 -2.97 -7.58 -12.68
N CYS A 147 -2.59 -7.21 -11.46
CA CYS A 147 -1.50 -7.91 -10.77
C CYS A 147 -1.81 -9.40 -10.58
N HIS A 148 -3.03 -9.76 -10.20
CA HIS A 148 -3.46 -11.14 -10.04
C HIS A 148 -3.45 -11.90 -11.37
N LEU A 149 -3.89 -11.27 -12.46
CA LEU A 149 -3.82 -11.82 -13.81
C LEU A 149 -2.38 -12.17 -14.18
N PHE A 150 -1.43 -11.26 -13.97
CA PHE A 150 -0.03 -11.55 -14.28
C PHE A 150 0.60 -12.56 -13.29
N LEU A 151 0.13 -12.62 -12.04
CA LEU A 151 0.48 -13.71 -11.13
C LEU A 151 -0.04 -15.06 -11.64
N LEU A 152 -1.22 -15.12 -12.27
CA LEU A 152 -1.72 -16.32 -12.93
C LEU A 152 -0.84 -16.71 -14.13
N LEU A 153 -0.52 -15.74 -15.00
CA LEU A 153 0.32 -15.96 -16.19
C LEU A 153 1.74 -16.45 -15.86
N THR A 154 2.33 -15.93 -14.77
CA THR A 154 3.66 -16.35 -14.30
C THR A 154 3.64 -17.61 -13.43
N GLY A 155 2.46 -18.18 -13.16
CA GLY A 155 2.28 -19.32 -12.25
C GLY A 155 2.56 -19.00 -10.77
N GLY A 156 2.59 -17.71 -10.42
CA GLY A 156 2.82 -17.19 -9.07
C GLY A 156 1.56 -17.11 -8.19
N ALA A 157 0.36 -17.12 -8.76
CA ALA A 157 -0.90 -17.07 -8.03
C ALA A 157 -1.21 -18.40 -7.31
N LYS A 158 -0.66 -18.61 -6.09
CA LYS A 158 -0.96 -19.79 -5.25
C LYS A 158 -2.08 -19.58 -4.22
N GLN A 159 -2.71 -18.41 -4.24
CA GLN A 159 -3.74 -17.98 -3.30
C GLN A 159 -4.81 -17.21 -4.08
N PRO A 160 -6.05 -17.14 -3.58
CA PRO A 160 -7.14 -16.50 -4.31
C PRO A 160 -6.93 -14.99 -4.50
N PHE A 161 -7.67 -14.40 -5.43
CA PHE A 161 -7.66 -12.96 -5.71
C PHE A 161 -7.77 -12.09 -4.45
N ALA A 162 -8.58 -12.51 -3.47
CA ALA A 162 -8.73 -11.81 -2.20
C ALA A 162 -7.39 -11.51 -1.51
N VAL A 163 -6.42 -12.43 -1.59
CA VAL A 163 -5.10 -12.24 -1.03
C VAL A 163 -4.31 -11.17 -1.79
N THR A 164 -4.34 -11.18 -3.12
CA THR A 164 -3.71 -10.13 -3.94
C THR A 164 -4.34 -8.76 -3.66
N PHE A 165 -5.67 -8.71 -3.57
CA PHE A 165 -6.39 -7.49 -3.26
C PHE A 165 -6.01 -6.92 -1.89
N LYS A 166 -6.01 -7.75 -0.84
CA LYS A 166 -5.61 -7.33 0.51
C LYS A 166 -4.19 -6.79 0.56
N VAL A 167 -3.21 -7.49 -0.04
CA VAL A 167 -1.82 -7.00 -0.12
C VAL A 167 -1.77 -5.62 -0.80
N THR A 168 -2.45 -5.50 -1.94
CA THR A 168 -2.48 -4.25 -2.72
C THR A 168 -3.12 -3.11 -1.93
N ALA A 169 -4.23 -3.37 -1.25
CA ALA A 169 -4.95 -2.40 -0.44
C ALA A 169 -4.12 -1.91 0.76
N TYR A 170 -3.51 -2.82 1.52
CA TYR A 170 -2.66 -2.43 2.66
C TYR A 170 -1.38 -1.72 2.22
N ALA A 171 -0.74 -2.18 1.14
CA ALA A 171 0.45 -1.54 0.60
C ALA A 171 0.14 -0.12 0.10
N TYR A 172 -0.91 0.04 -0.71
CA TYR A 172 -1.34 1.34 -1.21
C TYR A 172 -1.77 2.27 -0.07
N GLY A 173 -2.63 1.79 0.84
CA GLY A 173 -3.12 2.59 1.96
C GLY A 173 -1.97 3.12 2.81
N SER A 174 -1.06 2.24 3.24
CA SER A 174 0.04 2.63 4.13
C SER A 174 1.04 3.56 3.45
N THR A 175 1.35 3.34 2.18
CA THR A 175 2.32 4.19 1.46
C THR A 175 1.74 5.51 1.00
N SER A 176 0.42 5.60 0.78
CA SER A 176 -0.24 6.87 0.42
C SER A 176 -0.06 7.96 1.49
N LEU A 177 0.09 7.58 2.77
CA LEU A 177 0.33 8.51 3.87
C LEU A 177 1.74 9.14 3.83
N LEU A 178 2.69 8.53 3.12
CA LEU A 178 4.02 9.12 2.89
C LEU A 178 3.96 10.40 2.06
N GLY A 179 2.83 10.65 1.38
CA GLY A 179 2.52 11.92 0.73
C GLY A 179 2.51 13.13 1.68
N PHE A 180 2.55 12.91 3.00
CA PHE A 180 2.82 13.95 3.99
C PHE A 180 4.19 14.62 3.79
N ILE A 181 5.18 13.95 3.21
CA ILE A 181 6.50 14.56 2.94
C ILE A 181 6.44 15.29 1.59
N PRO A 182 6.62 16.62 1.53
CA PRO A 182 6.52 17.37 0.29
C PRO A 182 7.64 16.95 -0.68
N VAL A 183 7.31 16.83 -1.98
CA VAL A 183 8.19 16.44 -3.10
C VAL A 183 8.80 15.04 -2.99
N LEU A 184 9.46 14.72 -1.88
CA LEU A 184 10.09 13.42 -1.63
C LEU A 184 9.07 12.32 -1.32
N GLY A 185 7.94 12.66 -0.68
CA GLY A 185 6.95 11.67 -0.24
C GLY A 185 6.25 10.94 -1.39
N THR A 186 6.04 11.59 -2.53
CA THR A 186 5.44 10.95 -3.70
C THR A 186 6.38 9.96 -4.36
N VAL A 187 7.62 10.37 -4.62
CA VAL A 187 8.61 9.51 -5.29
C VAL A 187 9.08 8.40 -4.36
N ALA A 188 9.48 8.73 -3.13
CA ALA A 188 9.88 7.73 -2.14
C ALA A 188 8.72 6.79 -1.80
N GLY A 189 7.50 7.32 -1.67
CA GLY A 189 6.30 6.53 -1.43
C GLY A 189 6.00 5.55 -2.57
N ALA A 190 6.15 5.96 -3.83
CA ALA A 190 5.96 5.06 -4.97
C ALA A 190 6.99 3.93 -5.02
N VAL A 191 8.27 4.24 -4.79
CA VAL A 191 9.33 3.23 -4.72
C VAL A 191 9.08 2.26 -3.57
N TRP A 192 8.73 2.79 -2.39
CA TRP A 192 8.44 1.98 -1.22
C TRP A 192 7.19 1.10 -1.42
N ALA A 193 6.16 1.61 -2.10
CA ALA A 193 4.97 0.86 -2.45
C ALA A 193 5.31 -0.36 -3.33
N VAL A 194 6.19 -0.21 -4.31
CA VAL A 194 6.65 -1.34 -5.15
C VAL A 194 7.40 -2.38 -4.31
N ILE A 195 8.28 -1.94 -3.41
CA ILE A 195 9.04 -2.85 -2.52
C ILE A 195 8.08 -3.64 -1.62
N ILE A 196 7.14 -2.96 -0.97
CA ILE A 196 6.12 -3.58 -0.11
C ILE A 196 5.24 -4.53 -0.92
N GLN A 197 4.80 -4.12 -2.12
CA GLN A 197 3.96 -4.95 -2.98
C GLN A 197 4.67 -6.25 -3.36
N ILE A 198 5.94 -6.18 -3.75
CA ILE A 198 6.73 -7.36 -4.12
C ILE A 198 6.94 -8.28 -2.91
N ALA A 199 7.38 -7.73 -1.77
CA ALA A 199 7.58 -8.49 -0.55
C ALA A 199 6.28 -9.14 -0.07
N GLY A 200 5.19 -8.37 -0.08
CA GLY A 200 3.87 -8.79 0.37
C GLY A 200 3.27 -9.89 -0.49
N LEU A 201 3.29 -9.73 -1.81
CA LEU A 201 2.77 -10.76 -2.72
C LEU A 201 3.62 -12.03 -2.67
N LYS A 202 4.94 -11.91 -2.54
CA LYS A 202 5.85 -13.06 -2.41
C LYS A 202 5.48 -13.90 -1.18
N GLU A 203 5.32 -13.26 -0.02
CA GLU A 203 5.01 -13.96 1.23
C GLU A 203 3.57 -14.45 1.26
N ALA A 204 2.62 -13.63 0.84
CA ALA A 204 1.20 -13.97 0.87
C ALA A 204 0.86 -15.12 -0.08
N HIS A 205 1.41 -15.11 -1.30
CA HIS A 205 1.25 -16.20 -2.28
C HIS A 205 2.27 -17.33 -2.12
N ARG A 206 3.20 -17.28 -1.15
CA ARG A 206 4.25 -18.30 -0.93
C ARG A 206 4.93 -18.73 -2.24
N THR A 207 5.34 -17.74 -3.02
CA THR A 207 5.89 -17.93 -4.37
C THR A 207 7.31 -17.35 -4.46
N SER A 208 7.93 -17.41 -5.64
CA SER A 208 9.27 -16.86 -5.86
C SER A 208 9.24 -15.39 -6.26
N TYR A 209 10.27 -14.64 -5.87
CA TYR A 209 10.41 -13.22 -6.19
C TYR A 209 10.33 -12.95 -7.70
N ILE A 210 10.96 -13.78 -8.54
CA ILE A 210 10.97 -13.56 -9.99
C ILE A 210 9.56 -13.54 -10.58
N ARG A 211 8.66 -14.42 -10.12
CA ARG A 211 7.26 -14.46 -10.60
C ARG A 211 6.50 -13.20 -10.17
N VAL A 212 6.72 -12.75 -8.94
CA VAL A 212 6.08 -11.54 -8.41
C VAL A 212 6.60 -10.28 -9.09
N ILE A 213 7.91 -10.16 -9.28
CA ILE A 213 8.54 -9.02 -9.96
C ILE A 213 7.99 -8.90 -11.37
N LEU A 214 7.93 -10.01 -12.13
CA LEU A 214 7.30 -10.01 -13.45
C LEU A 214 5.83 -9.58 -13.37
N ALA A 215 5.09 -10.08 -12.38
CA ALA A 215 3.68 -9.77 -12.23
C ALA A 215 3.36 -8.34 -11.81
N VAL A 216 4.28 -7.66 -11.12
CA VAL A 216 4.14 -6.25 -10.72
C VAL A 216 4.68 -5.32 -11.81
N CYS A 217 5.85 -5.63 -12.39
CA CYS A 217 6.52 -4.73 -13.34
C CYS A 217 5.90 -4.75 -14.73
N LEU A 218 5.44 -5.89 -15.26
CA LEU A 218 4.83 -5.96 -16.59
C LEU A 218 3.59 -5.07 -16.75
N PRO A 219 2.58 -5.13 -15.84
CA PRO A 219 1.43 -4.23 -15.94
C PRO A 219 1.82 -2.77 -15.66
N ALA A 220 2.79 -2.51 -14.78
CA ALA A 220 3.26 -1.15 -14.51
C ALA A 220 3.91 -0.53 -15.76
N ILE A 221 4.78 -1.26 -16.46
CA ILE A 221 5.40 -0.81 -17.72
C ILE A 221 4.33 -0.56 -18.77
N GLY A 222 3.39 -1.51 -18.96
CA GLY A 222 2.27 -1.34 -19.88
C GLY A 222 1.45 -0.08 -19.58
N CYS A 223 1.12 0.15 -18.32
CA CYS A 223 0.39 1.34 -17.87
C CYS A 223 1.17 2.63 -18.15
N CYS A 224 2.47 2.68 -17.80
CA CYS A 224 3.32 3.85 -18.07
C CYS A 224 3.46 4.13 -19.58
N CYS A 225 3.60 3.11 -20.41
CA CYS A 225 3.67 3.25 -21.87
C CYS A 225 2.34 3.78 -22.44
N CYS A 226 1.19 3.27 -21.99
CA CYS A 226 -0.12 3.75 -22.41
C CYS A 226 -0.38 5.19 -21.97
N ALA A 227 0.00 5.55 -20.73
CA ALA A 227 -0.12 6.91 -20.22
C ALA A 227 0.76 7.89 -21.02
N ALA A 228 2.02 7.53 -21.29
CA ALA A 228 2.91 8.34 -22.11
C ALA A 228 2.38 8.52 -23.54
N ALA A 229 1.89 7.45 -24.17
CA ALA A 229 1.28 7.51 -25.49
C ALA A 229 0.01 8.40 -25.50
N GLY A 230 -0.84 8.30 -24.48
CA GLY A 230 -2.02 9.15 -24.33
C GLY A 230 -1.67 10.62 -24.18
N VAL A 231 -0.64 10.95 -23.37
CA VAL A 231 -0.15 12.33 -23.24
C VAL A 231 0.42 12.84 -24.57
N VAL A 232 1.24 12.06 -25.27
CA VAL A 232 1.76 12.44 -26.59
C VAL A 232 0.63 12.71 -27.58
N LEU A 233 -0.37 11.82 -27.65
CA LEU A 233 -1.54 11.98 -28.53
C LEU A 233 -2.37 13.21 -28.19
N LEU A 234 -2.56 13.53 -26.92
CA LEU A 234 -3.24 14.74 -26.48
C LEU A 234 -2.45 16.00 -26.88
N LEU A 235 -1.13 16.01 -26.66
CA LEU A 235 -0.27 17.15 -27.03
C LEU A 235 -0.25 17.37 -28.55
N THR A 236 -0.16 16.30 -29.34
CA THR A 236 -0.19 16.39 -30.82
C THR A 236 -1.60 16.67 -31.36
N GLY A 237 -2.65 16.15 -30.71
CA GLY A 237 -4.04 16.35 -31.10
C GLY A 237 -4.53 17.78 -30.84
N LEU A 238 -4.11 18.39 -29.73
CA LEU A 238 -4.32 19.81 -29.43
C LEU A 238 -3.56 20.73 -30.40
N SER A 239 -2.40 20.28 -30.89
CA SER A 239 -1.64 21.01 -31.91
C SER A 239 -2.35 21.02 -33.28
N PHE A 240 -3.02 19.91 -33.63
CA PHE A 240 -3.80 19.81 -34.86
C PHE A 240 -5.11 20.61 -34.81
N SER A 241 -5.83 20.62 -33.68
CA SER A 241 -7.06 21.40 -33.53
C SER A 241 -6.81 22.91 -33.46
N GLY A 242 -5.65 23.35 -32.96
CA GLY A 242 -5.23 24.76 -33.00
C GLY A 242 -4.91 25.29 -34.40
N LEU A 243 -4.39 24.44 -35.30
CA LEU A 243 -4.11 24.81 -36.70
C LEU A 243 -5.38 24.88 -37.55
N SER A 244 -6.39 24.03 -37.30
CA SER A 244 -7.69 24.10 -37.99
C SER A 244 -8.55 25.31 -37.62
N GLY A 245 -8.20 26.06 -36.56
CA GLY A 245 -8.85 27.32 -36.21
C GLY A 245 -8.19 28.57 -36.83
N LEU A 246 -7.10 28.39 -37.59
CA LEU A 246 -6.32 29.46 -38.23
C LEU A 246 -6.46 29.48 -39.76
N PHE A 247 -7.26 28.57 -40.34
CA PHE A 247 -7.68 28.53 -41.75
C PHE A 247 -9.20 28.64 -41.83
#